data_AF-A0A534GY06-F1
#
_entry.id   AF-A0A534GY06-F1
#
_cell.length_a   1.000
_cell.length_b   1.000
_cell.length_c   1.000
_cell.angle_alpha   90.00
_cell.angle_beta   90.00
_cell.angle_gamma   90.00
#
_symmetry.space_group_name_H-M   'P 1'
#
loop_
_entity.id
_entity.type
_entity.pdbx_description
1 polymer ?
#
loop_
_entity_poly.entity_id
_entity_poly.type
_entity_poly.pdbx_seq_one_letter_code
_entity_poly.pdbx_strand_id
1 'polypeptide(L)'
;MRAMFDARLGTIRERLQVDIGFGDALWPHAEEMAYPVALGDPSPLIRVYSPETVIAEKLEAIVSLGIRNSRIKDFFDIDYLARSGRFDRAVLVEAVCRTFTRRGTPIPPASTATRSARRSLSRL
;
A
#
# COMPACT_ATOMS: atom_id res chain seq x y z
N MET A 1 13.08 -5.35 -11.89
CA MET A 1 14.15 -6.37 -11.84
C MET A 1 13.83 -7.37 -10.75
N ARG A 2 14.16 -8.66 -10.93
CA ARG A 2 13.97 -9.69 -9.90
C ARG A 2 15.29 -10.37 -9.63
N ALA A 3 15.64 -10.48 -8.35
CA ALA A 3 16.84 -11.16 -7.89
C ALA A 3 16.46 -12.33 -6.99
N MET A 4 17.20 -13.43 -7.08
CA MET A 4 17.01 -14.61 -6.23
C MET A 4 18.26 -14.81 -5.39
N PHE A 5 18.06 -15.14 -4.11
CA PHE A 5 19.13 -15.39 -3.14
C PHE A 5 18.86 -16.70 -2.44
N ASP A 6 19.91 -17.49 -2.22
CA ASP A 6 19.80 -18.66 -1.35
C ASP A 6 19.96 -18.20 0.11
N ALA A 7 18.91 -18.35 0.90
CA ALA A 7 18.84 -17.95 2.30
C ALA A 7 18.85 -19.19 3.21
N ARG A 8 19.43 -19.05 4.40
CA ARG A 8 19.52 -20.12 5.40
C ARG A 8 19.07 -19.63 6.77
N LEU A 9 18.21 -20.41 7.42
CA LEU A 9 17.84 -20.24 8.83
C LEU A 9 18.11 -21.56 9.56
N GLY A 10 19.24 -21.65 10.26
CA GLY A 10 19.73 -22.92 10.79
C GLY A 10 19.97 -23.96 9.68
N THR A 11 19.25 -25.08 9.72
CA THR A 11 19.30 -26.14 8.70
C THR A 11 18.32 -25.91 7.54
N ILE A 12 17.35 -24.99 7.69
CA ILE A 12 16.38 -24.65 6.65
C ILE A 12 17.09 -23.88 5.53
N ARG A 13 16.79 -24.24 4.28
CA ARG A 13 17.32 -23.58 3.07
C ARG A 13 16.16 -23.16 2.20
N GLU A 14 16.04 -21.87 1.93
CA GLU A 14 14.96 -21.30 1.12
C GLU A 14 15.52 -20.39 0.03
N ARG A 15 14.82 -20.31 -1.09
CA ARG A 15 15.18 -19.36 -2.15
C ARG A 15 14.36 -18.08 -1.99
N LEU A 16 15.00 -17.04 -1.47
CA LEU A 16 14.39 -15.73 -1.29
C LEU A 16 14.34 -14.98 -2.63
N GLN A 17 13.17 -14.45 -2.97
CA GLN A 17 12.98 -13.57 -4.12
C GLN A 17 12.89 -12.13 -3.65
N VAL A 18 13.62 -11.24 -4.33
CA VAL A 18 13.52 -9.79 -4.14
C VAL A 18 13.08 -9.16 -5.46
N ASP A 19 11.97 -8.44 -5.41
CA ASP A 19 11.45 -7.64 -6.52
C ASP A 19 11.93 -6.19 -6.36
N ILE A 20 12.54 -5.65 -7.40
CA ILE A 20 13.19 -4.33 -7.42
C ILE A 20 12.51 -3.48 -8.49
N GLY A 21 11.73 -2.49 -8.04
CA GLY A 21 11.12 -1.46 -8.87
C GLY A 21 12.06 -0.26 -9.05
N PHE A 22 11.95 0.42 -10.18
CA PHE A 22 12.72 1.64 -10.48
C PHE A 22 11.77 2.75 -10.93
N GLY A 23 12.18 4.00 -10.68
CA GLY A 23 11.45 5.17 -11.15
C GLY A 23 10.22 5.54 -10.33
N ASP A 24 10.10 5.00 -9.11
CA ASP A 24 9.02 5.32 -8.19
C ASP A 24 9.17 6.71 -7.58
N ALA A 25 8.19 7.57 -7.86
CA ALA A 25 8.01 8.83 -7.16
C ALA A 25 7.00 8.60 -6.04
N LEU A 26 7.51 8.62 -4.82
CA LEU A 26 6.77 8.33 -3.60
C LEU A 26 6.30 9.64 -2.97
N TRP A 27 5.03 9.68 -2.60
CA TRP A 27 4.49 10.74 -1.75
C TRP A 27 3.59 10.13 -0.67
N PRO A 28 3.84 10.45 0.62
CA PRO A 28 5.06 11.07 1.15
C PRO A 28 6.31 10.21 0.87
N HIS A 29 7.50 10.76 1.15
CA HIS A 29 8.75 10.02 0.99
C HIS A 29 8.82 8.81 1.93
N ALA A 30 9.60 7.80 1.54
CA ALA A 30 9.83 6.64 2.41
C ALA A 30 10.51 7.07 3.73
N GLU A 31 10.02 6.52 4.83
CA GLU A 31 10.48 6.83 6.19
C GLU A 31 11.29 5.67 6.75
N GLU A 32 12.17 5.95 7.71
CA GLU A 32 12.91 4.90 8.41
C GLU A 32 12.04 4.28 9.51
N MET A 33 12.07 2.95 9.59
CA MET A 33 11.35 2.18 10.59
C MET A 33 12.26 1.09 11.15
N ALA A 34 12.24 0.93 12.47
CA ALA A 34 12.82 -0.24 13.13
C ALA A 34 11.95 -1.47 12.82
N TYR A 35 12.49 -2.42 12.05
CA TYR A 35 11.75 -3.60 11.66
C TYR A 35 11.62 -4.58 12.84
N PRO A 36 10.43 -5.14 13.09
CA PRO A 36 10.25 -6.11 14.16
C PRO A 36 11.03 -7.40 13.86
N VAL A 37 11.87 -7.82 14.81
CA VAL A 37 12.65 -9.06 14.72
C VAL A 37 11.93 -10.20 15.43
N ALA A 38 11.99 -11.40 14.85
CA ALA A 38 11.39 -12.60 15.45
C ALA A 38 12.36 -13.38 16.35
N LEU A 39 13.67 -13.23 16.17
CA LEU A 39 14.70 -14.10 16.74
C LEU A 39 15.57 -13.42 17.81
N GLY A 40 15.18 -12.24 18.29
CA GLY A 40 15.86 -11.52 19.38
C GLY A 40 17.08 -10.69 18.97
N ASP A 41 17.39 -10.62 17.67
CA ASP A 41 18.43 -9.75 17.13
C ASP A 41 18.08 -8.25 17.27
N PRO A 42 19.05 -7.33 17.18
CA PRO A 42 18.74 -5.90 17.10
C PRO A 42 17.83 -5.59 15.90
N SER A 43 16.79 -4.78 16.11
CA SER A 43 15.90 -4.34 15.03
C SER A 43 16.67 -3.57 13.96
N PRO A 44 16.68 -4.02 12.70
CA PRO A 44 17.32 -3.28 11.63
C PRO A 44 16.48 -2.04 11.30
N LEU A 45 17.16 -0.94 10.96
CA LEU A 45 16.52 0.25 10.39
C LEU A 45 16.37 0.05 8.87
N ILE A 46 15.14 0.10 8.40
CA ILE A 46 14.82 -0.02 6.97
C ILE A 46 13.97 1.16 6.52
N ARG A 47 14.03 1.48 5.22
CA ARG A 47 13.12 2.45 4.62
C ARG A 47 11.83 1.76 4.22
N VAL A 48 10.71 2.26 4.71
CA VAL A 48 9.37 1.76 4.42
C VAL A 48 8.53 2.83 3.76
N TYR A 49 7.61 2.40 2.89
CA TYR A 49 6.62 3.29 2.32
C TYR A 49 5.55 3.58 3.37
N SER A 50 5.10 4.83 3.38
CA SER A 50 3.98 5.22 4.22
C SER A 50 2.73 4.41 3.86
N PRO A 51 1.83 4.15 4.82
CA PRO A 51 0.53 3.53 4.54
C PRO A 51 -0.25 4.28 3.46
N GLU A 52 -0.16 5.61 3.43
CA GLU A 52 -0.76 6.49 2.41
C GLU A 52 -0.29 6.13 1.01
N THR A 53 1.03 6.02 0.82
CA THR A 53 1.62 5.63 -0.47
C THR A 53 1.20 4.23 -0.87
N VAL A 54 1.21 3.27 0.07
CA VAL A 54 0.81 1.88 -0.21
C VAL A 54 -0.65 1.79 -0.62
N ILE A 55 -1.54 2.49 0.07
CA ILE A 55 -2.98 2.54 -0.26
C ILE A 55 -3.16 3.20 -1.63
N ALA A 56 -2.50 4.32 -1.91
CA ALA A 56 -2.61 5.04 -3.18
C ALA A 56 -2.20 4.18 -4.39
N GLU A 57 -1.06 3.49 -4.30
CA GLU A 57 -0.55 2.61 -5.36
C GLU A 57 -1.47 1.40 -5.58
N LYS A 58 -1.98 0.78 -4.51
CA LYS A 58 -2.92 -0.33 -4.61
C LYS A 58 -4.26 0.10 -5.20
N LEU A 59 -4.78 1.25 -4.77
CA LEU A 59 -6.04 1.79 -5.29
C LEU A 59 -5.92 2.12 -6.77
N GLU A 60 -4.82 2.75 -7.18
CA GLU A 60 -4.55 3.02 -8.59
C GLU A 60 -4.52 1.72 -9.41
N ALA A 61 -3.80 0.70 -8.94
CA ALA A 61 -3.73 -0.59 -9.63
C ALA A 61 -5.11 -1.25 -9.75
N ILE A 62 -5.95 -1.15 -8.72
CA ILE A 62 -7.32 -1.66 -8.77
C ILE A 62 -8.14 -0.96 -9.85
N VAL A 63 -8.04 0.37 -9.93
CA VAL A 63 -8.79 1.18 -10.89
C VAL A 63 -8.27 0.95 -12.32
N SER A 64 -6.95 0.97 -12.53
CA SER A 64 -6.36 0.83 -13.86
C SER A 64 -6.56 -0.56 -14.47
N LEU A 65 -6.58 -1.61 -13.64
CA LEU A 65 -6.86 -2.98 -14.11
C LEU A 65 -8.36 -3.25 -14.28
N GLY A 66 -9.23 -2.59 -13.50
CA GLY A 66 -10.68 -2.74 -13.61
C GLY A 66 -11.14 -4.20 -13.58
N ILE A 67 -11.92 -4.62 -14.58
CA ILE A 67 -12.47 -5.99 -14.69
C ILE A 67 -11.36 -7.05 -14.88
N ARG A 68 -10.15 -6.66 -15.30
CA ARG A 68 -9.00 -7.56 -15.44
C ARG A 68 -8.26 -7.78 -14.13
N ASN A 69 -8.70 -7.15 -13.05
CA ASN A 69 -8.05 -7.25 -11.77
C ASN A 69 -8.25 -8.65 -11.14
N SER A 70 -7.19 -9.46 -11.14
CA SER A 70 -7.12 -10.74 -10.41
C SER A 70 -6.49 -10.61 -9.02
N ARG A 71 -6.08 -9.40 -8.61
CA ARG A 71 -5.33 -9.13 -7.38
C ARG A 71 -6.26 -8.90 -6.19
N ILE A 72 -7.06 -9.91 -5.84
CA ILE A 72 -7.98 -9.86 -4.70
C ILE A 72 -7.31 -9.41 -3.39
N LYS A 73 -6.01 -9.72 -3.24
CA LYS A 73 -5.19 -9.34 -2.08
C LYS A 73 -5.05 -7.83 -1.90
N ASP A 74 -5.06 -7.05 -2.98
CA ASP A 74 -4.94 -5.59 -2.88
C ASP A 74 -6.15 -4.96 -2.16
N PHE A 75 -7.35 -5.52 -2.32
CA PHE A 75 -8.54 -5.09 -1.57
C PHE A 75 -8.40 -5.40 -0.07
N PHE A 76 -7.89 -6.58 0.27
CA PHE A 76 -7.65 -6.97 1.65
C PHE A 76 -6.58 -6.08 2.30
N ASP A 77 -5.49 -5.81 1.60
CA ASP A 77 -4.42 -4.95 2.11
C ASP A 77 -4.93 -3.53 2.37
N ILE A 78 -5.77 -2.98 1.49
CA ILE A 78 -6.40 -1.66 1.70
C ILE A 78 -7.33 -1.69 2.92
N ASP A 79 -8.21 -2.70 3.05
CA ASP A 79 -9.11 -2.82 4.21
C ASP A 79 -8.33 -2.96 5.52
N TYR A 80 -7.27 -3.78 5.52
CA TYR A 80 -6.38 -3.96 6.67
C TYR A 80 -5.70 -2.65 7.07
N LEU A 81 -5.11 -1.93 6.11
CA LEU A 81 -4.47 -0.64 6.37
C LEU A 81 -5.49 0.42 6.80
N ALA A 82 -6.68 0.44 6.19
CA ALA A 82 -7.78 1.33 6.56
C ALA A 82 -8.20 1.14 8.03
N ARG A 83 -8.33 -0.11 8.48
CA ARG A 83 -8.70 -0.44 9.86
C ARG A 83 -7.60 -0.15 10.88
N SER A 84 -6.34 -0.16 10.46
CA SER A 84 -5.22 0.19 11.33
C SER A 84 -5.29 1.65 11.80
N GLY A 85 -5.92 2.54 11.01
CA GLY A 85 -6.03 3.97 11.30
C GLY A 85 -4.69 4.72 11.32
N ARG A 86 -3.60 4.10 10.86
CA ARG A 86 -2.24 4.64 10.90
C ARG A 86 -1.90 5.48 9.67
N PHE A 87 -2.79 6.39 9.28
CA PHE A 87 -2.53 7.32 8.18
C PHE A 87 -3.27 8.63 8.40
N ASP A 88 -2.70 9.71 7.89
CA ASP A 88 -3.36 11.01 7.82
C ASP A 88 -4.27 11.08 6.57
N ARG A 89 -5.50 11.56 6.76
CA ARG A 89 -6.48 11.60 5.69
C ARG A 89 -6.12 12.62 4.60
N ALA A 90 -5.55 13.77 4.96
CA ALA A 90 -5.14 14.79 3.99
C ALA A 90 -3.94 14.29 3.17
N VAL A 91 -2.96 13.67 3.85
CA VAL A 91 -1.79 13.06 3.19
C VAL A 91 -2.24 11.92 2.26
N LEU A 92 -3.18 11.07 2.69
CA LEU A 92 -3.71 9.99 1.85
C LEU A 92 -4.37 10.53 0.58
N VAL A 93 -5.22 11.56 0.71
CA VAL A 93 -5.88 12.17 -0.46
C VAL A 93 -4.84 12.71 -1.44
N GLU A 94 -3.81 13.38 -0.94
CA GLU A 94 -2.73 13.90 -1.78
C GLU A 94 -1.93 12.77 -2.45
N ALA A 95 -1.58 11.71 -1.71
CA ALA A 95 -0.89 10.54 -2.24
C ALA A 95 -1.70 9.90 -3.39
N VAL A 96 -3.01 9.70 -3.21
CA VAL A 96 -3.90 9.19 -4.25
C VAL A 96 -3.88 10.09 -5.49
N CYS A 97 -4.08 11.41 -5.33
CA CYS A 97 -4.07 12.34 -6.45
C CYS A 97 -2.74 12.33 -7.22
N ARG A 98 -1.61 12.33 -6.51
CA ARG A 98 -0.27 12.32 -7.11
C ARG A 98 0.01 11.01 -7.84
N THR A 99 -0.31 9.87 -7.23
CA THR A 99 -0.12 8.55 -7.85
C THR A 99 -0.95 8.40 -9.13
N PHE A 100 -2.24 8.76 -9.09
CA PHE A 100 -3.12 8.69 -10.27
C PHE A 100 -2.62 9.61 -11.39
N THR A 101 -2.25 10.85 -11.05
CA THR A 101 -1.71 11.82 -12.02
C THR A 101 -0.43 11.29 -12.67
N ARG A 102 0.52 10.78 -11.88
CA ARG A 102 1.79 10.24 -12.38
C ARG A 102 1.59 9.03 -13.28
N ARG A 103 0.64 8.15 -12.94
CA ARG A 103 0.37 6.93 -13.70
C ARG A 103 -0.58 7.15 -14.88
N GLY A 104 -1.13 8.37 -15.03
CA GLY A 104 -2.05 8.71 -16.12
C GLY A 104 -3.42 8.05 -15.98
N THR A 105 -3.78 7.61 -14.78
CA THR A 105 -5.06 6.94 -14.50
C THR A 105 -6.09 7.98 -14.07
N PRO A 106 -7.21 8.18 -14.79
CA PRO A 106 -8.24 9.12 -14.38
C PRO A 106 -8.91 8.67 -13.08
N ILE A 107 -9.16 9.62 -12.17
CA ILE A 107 -9.93 9.34 -10.96
C ILE A 107 -11.41 9.19 -11.38
N PRO A 108 -12.06 8.05 -11.08
CA PRO A 108 -13.46 7.86 -11.40
C PRO A 108 -14.34 8.92 -10.73
N PRO A 109 -15.37 9.46 -11.41
CA PRO A 109 -16.28 10.40 -10.79
C PRO A 109 -17.01 9.74 -9.61
N ALA A 110 -17.29 10.52 -8.57
CA ALA A 110 -18.04 10.03 -7.42
C ALA A 110 -19.39 9.46 -7.88
N SER A 111 -19.64 8.18 -7.61
CA SER A 111 -20.96 7.59 -7.85
C SER A 111 -21.93 8.10 -6.78
N THR A 112 -23.15 8.45 -7.20
CA THR A 112 -24.20 9.03 -6.34
C THR A 112 -24.58 8.13 -5.15
N ALA A 113 -24.20 6.84 -5.19
CA ALA A 113 -24.50 5.84 -4.17
C ALA A 113 -23.78 6.08 -2.83
N THR A 114 -22.60 6.71 -2.80
CA THR A 114 -21.85 6.92 -1.54
C THR A 114 -22.44 8.03 -0.67
N ARG A 115 -23.38 8.85 -1.19
CA ARG A 115 -23.97 9.97 -0.44
C ARG A 115 -25.08 9.55 0.54
N SER A 116 -25.66 8.35 0.41
CA SER A 116 -26.78 7.91 1.25
C SER A 116 -26.37 7.41 2.64
N ALA A 117 -25.12 6.95 2.81
CA ALA A 117 -24.66 6.38 4.09
C ALA A 117 -24.34 7.44 5.17
N ARG A 118 -24.17 8.71 4.80
CA ARG A 118 -23.87 9.80 5.76
C ARG A 118 -25.09 10.36 6.50
N ARG A 119 -26.32 9.97 6.14
CA ARG A 119 -27.55 10.54 6.72
C ARG A 119 -28.13 9.74 7.90
N SER A 120 -27.59 8.57 8.21
CA SER A 120 -28.17 7.66 9.22
C SER A 120 -27.43 7.59 10.55
N LEU A 121 -26.30 8.31 10.71
CA LEU A 121 -25.49 8.30 11.94
C LEU A 121 -25.60 9.59 12.78
N SER A 122 -26.58 10.45 12.51
CA SER A 122 -26.88 11.64 13.32
C SER A 122 -28.16 11.50 14.16
N ARG A 123 -28.59 10.26 14.45
CA ARG A 123 -29.81 9.97 15.22
C ARG A 123 -29.67 8.83 16.24
N LEU A 124 -28.44 8.54 16.69
CA LEU A 124 -28.19 7.76 17.90
C LEU A 124 -27.22 8.53 18.78
#